data_AF-M6RXS8-F1
#
_entry.id   AF-M6RXS8-F1
#
_cell.length_a   1.000
_cell.length_b   1.000
_cell.length_c   1.000
_cell.angle_alpha   90.00
_cell.angle_beta   90.00
_cell.angle_gamma   90.00
#
_symmetry.space_group_name_H-M   'P 1'
#
loop_
_entity.id
_entity.type
_entity.pdbx_description
1 polymer ?
#
loop_
_entity_poly.entity_id
_entity_poly.type
_entity_poly.pdbx_seq_one_letter_code
_entity_poly.pdbx_strand_id
1 'polypeptide(L)'
;MDSFSKDSIIFKKTIANGNWTKPSMISFFTSEIASNLGLGNAWFYTSAQQRKIFYSKKPFTLPNAFRKEGYFTESIMNNVFLMDYTSVGVDLGFHKIQQVGKDNLDTEELVSRAETFFRDHKEDLFFYI
;
A
#
# COMPACT_ATOMS: atom_id res chain seq x y z
N MET A 1 6.69 -1.81 -20.01
CA MET A 1 7.66 -1.09 -19.13
C MET A 1 8.71 -0.33 -19.94
N ASP A 2 9.36 -0.94 -20.94
CA ASP A 2 10.38 -0.26 -21.76
C ASP A 2 9.87 1.00 -22.47
N SER A 3 8.66 0.95 -23.05
CA SER A 3 8.08 2.14 -23.66
C SER A 3 7.85 3.27 -22.65
N PHE A 4 7.32 2.95 -21.46
CA PHE A 4 7.11 3.92 -20.38
C PHE A 4 8.43 4.52 -19.87
N SER A 5 9.52 3.73 -19.89
CA SER A 5 10.84 4.17 -19.44
C SER A 5 11.44 5.28 -20.30
N LYS A 6 11.03 5.40 -21.57
CA LYS A 6 11.52 6.42 -22.49
C LYS A 6 11.14 7.84 -22.03
N ASP A 7 10.01 7.95 -21.35
CA ASP A 7 9.45 9.21 -20.87
C ASP A 7 9.61 9.37 -19.34
N SER A 8 10.46 8.54 -18.70
CA SER A 8 10.60 8.46 -17.25
C SER A 8 12.06 8.64 -16.78
N ILE A 9 12.23 9.05 -15.52
CA ILE A 9 13.54 9.01 -14.85
C ILE A 9 13.77 7.61 -14.27
N ILE A 10 14.91 6.99 -14.62
CA ILE A 10 15.24 5.62 -14.20
C ILE A 10 16.32 5.62 -13.11
N PHE A 11 15.96 5.11 -11.94
CA PHE A 11 16.89 4.89 -10.84
C PHE A 11 17.59 3.54 -11.01
N LYS A 12 18.90 3.57 -11.29
CA LYS A 12 19.72 2.35 -11.47
C LYS A 12 20.07 1.64 -10.16
N LYS A 13 19.91 2.31 -9.02
CA LYS A 13 20.27 1.81 -7.69
C LYS A 13 19.11 2.02 -6.73
N THR A 14 18.12 1.13 -6.82
CA THR A 14 16.93 1.14 -5.96
C THR A 14 17.02 -0.03 -5.00
N ILE A 15 16.91 0.25 -3.70
CA ILE A 15 17.01 -0.76 -2.64
C ILE A 15 15.73 -0.66 -1.80
N ALA A 16 15.07 -1.81 -1.56
CA ALA A 16 13.95 -1.89 -0.65
C ALA A 16 14.42 -2.04 0.80
N ASN A 17 13.71 -1.43 1.74
CA ASN A 17 14.03 -1.51 3.19
C ASN A 17 13.73 -2.88 3.82
N GLY A 18 12.98 -3.74 3.12
CA GLY A 18 12.65 -5.09 3.56
C GLY A 18 12.91 -6.12 2.47
N ASN A 19 13.35 -7.30 2.86
CA ASN A 19 13.59 -8.43 1.96
C ASN A 19 12.32 -9.22 1.60
N TRP A 20 11.15 -8.85 2.14
CA TRP A 20 9.86 -9.44 1.82
C TRP A 20 8.72 -8.42 2.01
N THR A 21 7.53 -8.77 1.54
CA THR A 21 6.41 -7.84 1.28
C THR A 21 6.04 -6.98 2.48
N LYS A 22 5.82 -7.57 3.67
CA LYS A 22 5.33 -6.81 4.83
C LYS A 22 6.27 -5.65 5.22
N PRO A 23 7.53 -5.87 5.60
CA PRO A 23 8.39 -4.77 6.01
C PRO A 23 8.72 -3.80 4.88
N SER A 24 8.79 -4.27 3.63
CA SER A 24 9.00 -3.40 2.47
C SER A 24 7.83 -2.42 2.30
N MET A 25 6.60 -2.91 2.34
CA MET A 25 5.39 -2.10 2.12
C MET A 25 5.11 -1.14 3.27
N ILE A 26 5.27 -1.60 4.52
CA ILE A 26 5.18 -0.70 5.67
C ILE A 26 6.17 0.45 5.50
N SER A 27 7.43 0.12 5.21
CA SER A 27 8.46 1.16 5.08
C SER A 27 8.21 2.10 3.90
N PHE A 28 7.71 1.58 2.78
CA PHE A 28 7.35 2.38 1.61
C PHE A 28 6.28 3.42 1.95
N PHE A 29 5.21 3.01 2.63
CA PHE A 29 4.09 3.91 2.91
C PHE A 29 4.30 4.81 4.13
N THR A 30 5.19 4.47 5.06
CA THR A 30 5.43 5.29 6.27
C THR A 30 6.73 6.06 6.26
N SER A 31 7.61 5.82 5.27
CA SER A 31 9.00 6.32 5.27
C SER A 31 9.78 5.95 6.55
N GLU A 32 9.38 4.88 7.22
CA GLU A 32 9.93 4.43 8.51
C GLU A 32 10.31 2.97 8.44
N ILE A 33 11.36 2.55 9.16
CA ILE A 33 11.69 1.13 9.25
C ILE A 33 10.56 0.42 10.01
N ALA A 34 9.99 -0.65 9.46
CA ALA A 34 8.86 -1.36 10.06
C ALA A 34 9.06 -1.74 11.55
N SER A 35 10.28 -2.11 11.95
CA SER A 35 10.62 -2.42 13.33
C SER A 35 10.53 -1.19 14.26
N ASN A 36 10.82 0.01 13.77
CA ASN A 36 10.60 1.25 14.51
C ASN A 36 9.12 1.45 14.81
N LEU A 37 8.23 0.86 14.03
CA LEU A 37 6.78 0.91 14.23
C LEU A 37 6.23 -0.26 15.06
N GLY A 38 7.10 -1.12 15.59
CA GLY A 38 6.70 -2.31 16.36
C GLY A 38 6.24 -3.49 15.49
N LEU A 39 6.43 -3.42 14.17
CA LEU A 39 6.14 -4.50 13.25
C LEU A 39 7.43 -5.27 12.93
N GLY A 40 7.51 -6.52 13.40
CA GLY A 40 8.68 -7.36 13.20
C GLY A 40 8.81 -7.88 11.77
N ASN A 41 10.05 -8.21 11.38
CA ASN A 41 10.40 -8.73 10.05
C ASN A 41 10.28 -10.25 9.91
N ALA A 42 9.95 -10.99 10.98
CA ALA A 42 10.10 -12.46 11.01
C ALA A 42 8.80 -13.25 10.80
N TRP A 43 7.63 -12.65 11.05
CA TRP A 43 6.36 -13.38 11.12
C TRP A 43 5.31 -12.83 10.19
N PHE A 44 4.51 -13.70 9.58
CA PHE A 44 3.41 -13.31 8.68
C PHE A 44 2.35 -12.49 9.42
N TYR A 45 1.82 -13.04 10.51
CA TYR A 45 0.80 -12.40 11.34
C TYR A 45 1.32 -11.19 12.10
N THR A 46 0.39 -10.31 12.44
CA THR A 46 0.65 -9.17 13.32
C THR A 46 -0.18 -9.37 14.58
N SER A 47 0.48 -9.46 15.73
CA SER A 47 -0.23 -9.67 17.00
C SER A 47 -1.01 -8.42 17.40
N ALA A 48 -2.01 -8.58 18.28
CA ALA A 48 -2.76 -7.44 18.80
C ALA A 48 -1.85 -6.43 19.51
N GLN A 49 -0.82 -6.90 20.21
CA GLN A 49 0.18 -6.04 20.85
C GLN A 49 0.99 -5.24 19.82
N GLN A 50 1.41 -5.87 18.72
CA GLN A 50 2.14 -5.19 17.65
C GLN A 50 1.28 -4.12 16.97
N ARG A 51 0.01 -4.43 16.66
CA ARG A 51 -0.94 -3.42 16.14
C ARG A 51 -1.13 -2.26 17.11
N LYS A 52 -1.29 -2.55 18.40
CA LYS A 52 -1.42 -1.50 19.44
C LYS A 52 -0.19 -0.59 19.46
N ILE A 53 1.01 -1.15 19.36
CA ILE A 53 2.26 -0.38 19.29
C ILE A 53 2.29 0.47 18.02
N PHE A 54 1.98 -0.11 16.86
CA PHE A 54 1.92 0.58 15.57
C PHE A 54 1.00 1.80 15.64
N TYR A 55 -0.26 1.62 16.04
CA TYR A 55 -1.22 2.72 16.12
C TYR A 55 -0.88 3.75 17.21
N SER A 56 -0.26 3.33 18.31
CA SER A 56 0.18 4.27 19.36
C SER A 56 1.24 5.26 18.89
N LYS A 57 2.04 4.88 17.88
CA LYS A 57 3.08 5.73 17.28
C LYS A 57 2.53 6.76 16.30
N LYS A 58 1.25 6.65 15.91
CA LYS A 58 0.58 7.55 14.96
C LYS A 58 1.45 7.82 13.72
N PRO A 59 1.89 6.77 12.99
CA PRO A 59 2.78 6.96 11.85
C PRO A 59 2.12 7.86 10.82
N PHE A 60 2.89 8.79 10.26
CA PHE A 60 2.46 9.54 9.10
C PHE A 60 2.57 8.62 7.87
N THR A 61 1.46 8.40 7.18
CA THR A 61 1.40 7.49 6.04
C THR A 61 1.21 8.27 4.75
N LEU A 62 1.75 7.78 3.64
CA LEU A 62 1.63 8.37 2.32
C LEU A 62 0.15 8.55 1.90
N PRO A 63 -0.76 7.57 2.10
CA PRO A 63 -2.17 7.79 1.83
C PRO A 63 -2.74 8.93 2.67
N ASN A 64 -2.45 9.00 3.98
CA ASN A 64 -2.96 10.09 4.82
C ASN A 64 -2.37 11.46 4.44
N ALA A 65 -1.13 11.51 3.94
CA ALA A 65 -0.52 12.72 3.41
C ALA A 65 -1.34 13.27 2.23
N PHE A 66 -1.67 12.41 1.25
CA PHE A 66 -2.51 12.78 0.12
C PHE A 66 -3.94 13.16 0.54
N ARG A 67 -4.55 12.38 1.46
CA ARG A 67 -5.90 12.67 1.96
C ARG A 67 -6.00 14.03 2.62
N LYS A 68 -4.98 14.44 3.37
CA LYS A 68 -4.94 15.75 4.02
C LYS A 68 -5.01 16.90 3.00
N GLU A 69 -4.50 16.68 1.79
CA GLU A 69 -4.52 17.64 0.68
C GLU A 69 -5.76 17.45 -0.23
N GLY A 70 -6.76 16.69 0.19
CA GLY A 70 -8.03 16.52 -0.53
C GLY A 70 -8.02 15.43 -1.61
N TYR A 71 -6.99 14.60 -1.69
CA TYR A 71 -6.93 13.52 -2.68
C TYR A 71 -7.78 12.32 -2.26
N PHE A 72 -8.46 11.71 -3.23
CA PHE A 72 -8.97 10.35 -3.08
C PHE A 72 -7.82 9.35 -3.11
N THR A 73 -7.87 8.30 -2.28
CA THR A 73 -6.75 7.35 -2.16
C THR A 73 -7.23 5.92 -2.21
N GLU A 74 -6.75 5.18 -3.21
CA GLU A 74 -7.17 3.79 -3.41
C GLU A 74 -5.96 2.90 -3.73
N SER A 75 -5.94 1.72 -3.12
CA SER A 75 -4.98 0.67 -3.43
C SER A 75 -5.67 -0.46 -4.17
N ILE A 76 -5.13 -0.88 -5.31
CA ILE A 76 -5.47 -2.13 -6.00
C ILE A 76 -4.48 -3.25 -5.75
N MET A 77 -3.39 -2.95 -5.05
CA MET A 77 -2.44 -3.95 -4.61
C MET A 77 -3.16 -5.04 -3.81
N ASN A 78 -3.14 -6.27 -4.32
CA ASN A 78 -3.65 -7.45 -3.62
C ASN A 78 -2.75 -7.79 -2.43
N ASN A 79 -2.83 -6.97 -1.37
CA ASN A 79 -1.87 -6.95 -0.28
C ASN A 79 -2.57 -6.96 1.08
N VAL A 80 -2.67 -8.17 1.66
CA VAL A 80 -3.30 -8.42 2.96
C VAL A 80 -2.63 -7.66 4.12
N PHE A 81 -1.37 -7.24 3.97
CA PHE A 81 -0.65 -6.51 5.01
C PHE A 81 -1.15 -5.08 5.23
N LEU A 82 -1.96 -4.56 4.30
CA LEU A 82 -2.58 -3.24 4.39
C LEU A 82 -3.99 -3.28 5.01
N MET A 83 -4.42 -4.45 5.49
CA MET A 83 -5.77 -4.69 5.98
C MET A 83 -5.74 -5.08 7.46
N ASP A 84 -6.22 -4.21 8.34
CA ASP A 84 -6.20 -4.43 9.78
C ASP A 84 -7.36 -5.26 10.34
N TYR A 85 -8.45 -5.37 9.58
CA TYR A 85 -9.53 -6.30 9.87
C TYR A 85 -9.09 -7.77 9.68
N THR A 86 -7.91 -8.00 9.10
CA THR A 86 -7.25 -9.31 9.10
C THR A 86 -6.29 -9.44 10.29
N SER A 87 -5.96 -10.66 10.69
CA SER A 87 -4.91 -10.91 11.70
C SER A 87 -3.49 -10.63 11.20
N VAL A 88 -3.34 -10.11 9.98
CA VAL A 88 -2.08 -10.07 9.23
C VAL A 88 -1.52 -8.66 9.10
N GLY A 89 -2.37 -7.66 8.81
CA GLY A 89 -1.96 -6.30 8.43
C GLY A 89 -2.23 -5.21 9.47
N VAL A 90 -2.05 -3.97 9.00
CA VAL A 90 -2.41 -2.70 9.65
C VAL A 90 -3.06 -1.77 8.62
N ASP A 91 -3.90 -0.85 9.08
CA ASP A 91 -4.52 0.17 8.24
C ASP A 91 -3.56 1.35 8.09
N LEU A 92 -3.29 1.70 6.84
CA LEU A 92 -2.45 2.84 6.46
C LEU A 92 -3.26 4.08 6.10
N GLY A 93 -4.59 4.01 6.14
CA GLY A 93 -5.48 5.12 5.89
C GLY A 93 -5.80 5.34 4.42
N PHE A 94 -5.84 4.31 3.58
CA PHE A 94 -6.47 4.43 2.26
C PHE A 94 -7.99 4.66 2.41
N HIS A 95 -8.62 5.37 1.48
CA HIS A 95 -10.09 5.39 1.42
C HIS A 95 -10.64 4.04 1.01
N LYS A 96 -9.95 3.35 0.10
CA LYS A 96 -10.34 2.04 -0.40
C LYS A 96 -9.13 1.15 -0.67
N ILE A 97 -9.26 -0.12 -0.34
CA ILE A 97 -8.28 -1.16 -0.66
C ILE A 97 -9.05 -2.26 -1.37
N GLN A 98 -8.66 -2.56 -2.60
CA GLN A 98 -9.22 -3.66 -3.37
C GLN A 98 -8.43 -4.94 -3.09
N GLN A 99 -9.16 -6.03 -2.99
CA GLN A 99 -8.61 -7.39 -2.97
C GLN A 99 -9.22 -8.13 -4.15
N VAL A 100 -8.37 -8.87 -4.87
CA VAL A 100 -8.84 -9.84 -5.86
C VAL A 100 -8.71 -11.21 -5.22
N GLY A 101 -9.81 -11.96 -5.23
CA GLY A 101 -9.86 -13.30 -4.65
C GLY A 101 -9.03 -14.29 -5.46
N LYS A 102 -8.55 -15.33 -4.79
CA LYS A 102 -7.61 -16.36 -5.31
C LYS A 102 -8.09 -17.10 -6.57
N ASP A 103 -9.40 -17.06 -6.87
CA ASP A 103 -10.03 -17.86 -7.92
C ASP A 103 -10.22 -17.10 -9.25
N ASN A 104 -9.70 -15.88 -9.36
CA ASN A 104 -9.83 -15.04 -10.55
C ASN A 104 -8.51 -14.94 -11.34
N LEU A 105 -8.61 -14.53 -12.61
CA LEU A 105 -7.46 -14.06 -13.38
C LEU A 105 -7.07 -12.67 -12.85
N ASP A 106 -6.25 -12.65 -11.79
CA ASP A 106 -5.89 -11.45 -11.02
C ASP A 106 -5.52 -10.25 -11.90
N THR A 107 -4.73 -10.46 -12.96
CA THR A 107 -4.27 -9.37 -13.83
C THR A 107 -5.41 -8.70 -14.59
N GLU A 108 -6.31 -9.47 -15.20
CA GLU A 108 -7.39 -8.92 -16.03
C GLU A 108 -8.41 -8.16 -15.17
N GLU A 109 -8.73 -8.73 -14.02
CA GLU A 109 -9.60 -8.09 -13.04
C GLU A 109 -9.00 -6.77 -12.52
N LEU A 110 -7.69 -6.76 -12.18
CA LEU A 110 -7.00 -5.55 -11.74
C LEU A 110 -6.99 -4.46 -12.83
N VAL A 111 -6.80 -4.84 -14.09
CA VAL A 111 -6.87 -3.90 -15.23
C VAL A 111 -8.27 -3.33 -15.36
N SER A 112 -9.31 -4.16 -15.33
CA SER A 112 -10.71 -3.72 -15.43
C SER A 112 -11.10 -2.76 -14.30
N ARG A 113 -10.64 -3.04 -13.07
CA ARG A 113 -10.85 -2.16 -11.92
C ARG A 113 -10.08 -0.85 -12.04
N ALA A 114 -8.88 -0.87 -12.59
CA ALA A 114 -8.12 0.35 -12.87
C ALA A 114 -8.81 1.22 -13.92
N GLU A 115 -9.27 0.65 -15.03
CA GLU A 115 -10.03 1.39 -16.05
C GLU A 115 -11.30 2.03 -15.46
N THR A 116 -11.99 1.29 -14.60
CA THR A 116 -13.16 1.81 -13.88
C THR A 116 -12.80 2.95 -12.95
N PHE A 117 -11.73 2.80 -12.16
CA PHE A 117 -11.23 3.85 -11.30
C PHE A 117 -10.92 5.14 -12.07
N PHE A 118 -10.14 5.06 -13.15
CA PHE A 118 -9.77 6.25 -13.93
C PHE A 118 -10.96 6.92 -14.61
N ARG A 119 -11.97 6.14 -15.02
CA ARG A 119 -13.21 6.69 -15.59
C ARG A 119 -14.03 7.44 -14.54
N ASP A 120 -14.17 6.86 -13.35
CA ASP A 120 -15.03 7.40 -12.30
C ASP A 120 -14.38 8.59 -11.58
N HIS A 121 -13.05 8.60 -11.48
CA HIS A 121 -12.25 9.64 -10.82
C HIS A 121 -11.58 10.62 -11.79
N LYS A 122 -12.09 10.75 -13.02
CA LYS A 122 -11.47 11.58 -14.08
C LYS A 122 -11.30 13.07 -13.73
N GLU A 123 -12.16 13.60 -12.86
CA GLU A 123 -12.12 14.99 -12.40
C GLU A 123 -11.51 15.15 -10.99
N ASP A 124 -11.13 14.04 -10.34
CA ASP A 124 -10.65 14.04 -8.97
C ASP A 124 -9.12 14.14 -8.92
N LEU A 125 -8.61 14.74 -7.85
CA LEU A 125 -7.23 14.52 -7.44
C LEU A 125 -7.15 13.15 -6.75
N PHE A 126 -6.29 12.26 -7.25
CA PHE A 126 -6.16 10.92 -6.68
C PHE A 126 -4.72 10.45 -6.49
N PHE A 127 -4.55 9.56 -5.52
CA PHE A 127 -3.39 8.70 -5.37
C PHE A 127 -3.85 7.25 -5.49
N TYR A 128 -3.33 6.55 -6.51
CA TYR A 128 -3.75 5.21 -6.88
C TYR A 128 -2.52 4.30 -7.03
N ILE A 129 -2.53 3.14 -6.37
CA ILE A 129 -1.39 2.21 -6.36
C ILE A 129 -1.79 0.74 -6.33
#